data_AF-A0A3D3HCS8-F1
#
_entry.id   AF-A0A3D3HCS8-F1
#
_cell.length_a   1.000
_cell.length_b   1.000
_cell.length_c   1.000
_cell.angle_alpha   90.00
_cell.angle_beta   90.00
_cell.angle_gamma   90.00
#
_symmetry.space_group_name_H-M   'P 1'
#
loop_
_entity.id
_entity.type
_entity.pdbx_description
1 polymer ?
#
loop_
_entity_poly.entity_id
_entity_poly.type
_entity_poly.pdbx_seq_one_letter_code
_entity_poly.pdbx_strand_id
1 'polypeptide(L)'
;MSLFTRTTRELTVRIDEFFDTIEIGILIFKEGIKAYVNGDYNAFQNHLAKIDDLEGKADRLQRSIENDMIVHSILPQQRSEIVKLLWQLDEIIDTAKKSLNEFYVEMPHIPSSLTHDFISLAEVSGNAAEELMPAARAFFREPHMVREKLIRVYFFERETDKAAFQMKKKVFHEMNELSLAEKAHIRYITHHIENISDSAQAAADLLASMAIRQML
;
A
#
# COMPACT_ATOMS: atom_id res chain seq x y z
N MET A 1 9.84 33.08 -0.87
CA MET A 1 11.08 32.97 -1.67
C MET A 1 11.16 31.55 -2.21
N SER A 2 11.45 31.38 -3.51
CA SER A 2 11.49 30.05 -4.15
C SER A 2 12.55 29.17 -3.49
N LEU A 3 12.13 28.10 -2.82
CA LEU A 3 12.96 27.13 -2.11
C LEU A 3 13.76 26.19 -3.04
N PHE A 4 13.78 26.45 -4.34
CA PHE A 4 14.23 25.47 -5.33
C PHE A 4 15.56 25.85 -5.96
N THR A 5 16.64 25.32 -5.38
CA THR A 5 17.89 25.09 -6.11
C THR A 5 17.68 23.90 -7.07
N ARG A 6 18.53 23.76 -8.09
CA ARG A 6 18.46 22.64 -9.06
C ARG A 6 18.35 21.27 -8.37
N THR A 7 19.08 21.08 -7.28
CA THR A 7 19.09 19.87 -6.46
C THR A 7 17.74 19.59 -5.79
N THR A 8 17.03 20.63 -5.35
CA THR A 8 15.67 20.48 -4.79
C THR A 8 14.69 19.98 -5.85
N ARG A 9 14.84 20.39 -7.11
CA ARG A 9 13.97 19.95 -8.21
C ARG A 9 14.21 18.48 -8.56
N GLU A 10 15.47 18.05 -8.60
CA GLU A 10 15.84 16.65 -8.82
C GLU A 10 15.30 15.74 -7.70
N LEU A 11 15.35 16.21 -6.44
CA LEU A 11 14.75 15.50 -5.30
C LEU A 11 13.22 15.35 -5.45
N THR A 12 12.51 16.41 -5.82
CA THR A 12 11.05 16.35 -6.04
C THR A 12 10.68 15.33 -7.10
N VAL A 13 11.43 15.26 -8.21
CA VAL A 13 11.19 14.25 -9.26
C VAL A 13 11.36 12.84 -8.72
N ARG A 14 12.40 12.57 -7.92
CA ARG A 14 12.60 11.24 -7.31
C ARG A 14 11.49 10.87 -6.32
N ILE A 15 11.00 11.83 -5.54
CA ILE A 15 9.87 11.63 -4.64
C ILE A 15 8.60 11.30 -5.42
N ASP A 16 8.32 12.01 -6.52
CA ASP A 16 7.18 11.71 -7.38
C ASP A 16 7.33 10.31 -8.02
N GLU A 17 8.52 9.96 -8.52
CA GLU A 17 8.81 8.61 -9.05
C GLU A 17 8.65 7.51 -8.00
N PHE A 18 8.97 7.79 -6.74
CA PHE A 18 8.77 6.86 -5.62
C PHE A 18 7.28 6.62 -5.39
N PHE A 19 6.48 7.69 -5.32
CA PHE A 19 5.02 7.56 -5.19
C PHE A 19 4.37 6.84 -6.37
N ASP A 20 4.78 7.17 -7.61
CA ASP A 20 4.27 6.50 -8.81
C ASP A 20 4.62 5.00 -8.80
N THR A 21 5.79 4.65 -8.26
CA THR A 21 6.22 3.25 -8.15
C THR A 21 5.34 2.47 -7.17
N ILE A 22 5.01 3.06 -6.01
CA ILE A 22 4.07 2.46 -5.04
C ILE A 22 2.67 2.31 -5.67
N GLU A 23 2.17 3.36 -6.31
CA GLU A 23 0.85 3.37 -6.95
C GLU A 23 0.72 2.27 -8.02
N ILE A 24 1.73 2.13 -8.88
CA ILE A 24 1.78 1.03 -9.85
C ILE A 24 1.89 -0.33 -9.14
N GLY A 25 2.65 -0.43 -8.05
CA GLY A 25 2.77 -1.64 -7.24
C GLY A 25 1.42 -2.13 -6.71
N ILE A 26 0.58 -1.22 -6.21
CA ILE A 26 -0.77 -1.53 -5.75
C ILE A 26 -1.67 -2.03 -6.88
N LEU A 27 -1.61 -1.43 -8.06
CA LEU A 27 -2.36 -1.91 -9.23
C LEU A 27 -1.93 -3.33 -9.63
N ILE A 28 -0.62 -3.61 -9.60
CA ILE A 28 -0.09 -4.95 -9.88
C ILE A 28 -0.52 -5.96 -8.82
N PHE A 29 -0.57 -5.56 -7.55
CA PHE A 29 -1.09 -6.40 -6.47
C PHE A 29 -2.54 -6.82 -6.73
N LYS A 30 -3.42 -5.86 -7.06
CA LYS A 30 -4.83 -6.13 -7.35
C LYS A 30 -5.00 -7.13 -8.50
N GLU A 31 -4.30 -6.89 -9.61
CA GLU A 31 -4.34 -7.81 -10.76
C GLU A 31 -3.69 -9.17 -10.44
N GLY A 32 -2.69 -9.21 -9.55
CA GLY A 32 -2.10 -10.44 -9.03
C GLY A 32 -3.12 -11.30 -8.29
N ILE A 33 -3.81 -10.74 -7.30
CA ILE A 33 -4.87 -11.46 -6.55
C ILE A 33 -5.96 -11.94 -7.51
N LYS A 34 -6.42 -11.07 -8.41
CA LYS A 34 -7.44 -11.40 -9.41
C LYS A 34 -7.00 -12.52 -10.36
N ALA A 35 -5.75 -12.53 -10.82
CA ALA A 35 -5.22 -13.60 -11.65
C ALA A 35 -5.22 -14.94 -10.89
N TYR A 36 -4.73 -14.93 -9.65
CA TYR A 36 -4.67 -16.12 -8.80
C TYR A 36 -6.05 -16.75 -8.59
N VAL A 37 -7.04 -15.97 -8.14
CA VAL A 37 -8.38 -16.51 -7.82
C VAL A 37 -9.17 -16.96 -9.04
N ASN A 38 -8.79 -16.50 -10.24
CA ASN A 38 -9.35 -16.94 -11.51
C ASN A 38 -8.60 -18.15 -12.11
N GLY A 39 -7.54 -18.63 -11.45
CA GLY A 39 -6.73 -19.76 -11.89
C GLY A 39 -5.74 -19.45 -13.01
N ASP A 40 -5.49 -18.17 -13.31
CA ASP A 40 -4.45 -17.75 -14.26
C ASP A 40 -3.10 -17.61 -13.54
N TYR A 41 -2.49 -18.76 -13.22
CA TYR A 41 -1.23 -18.80 -12.49
C TYR A 41 -0.05 -18.21 -13.27
N ASN A 42 -0.10 -18.25 -14.61
CA ASN A 42 0.94 -17.61 -15.44
C ASN A 42 0.89 -16.09 -15.30
N ALA A 43 -0.30 -15.50 -15.40
CA ALA A 43 -0.47 -14.06 -15.16
C ALA A 43 -0.09 -13.69 -13.73
N PHE A 44 -0.50 -14.50 -12.73
CA PHE A 44 -0.12 -14.28 -11.34
C PHE A 44 1.41 -14.24 -11.14
N GLN A 45 2.15 -15.21 -11.68
CA GLN A 45 3.61 -15.22 -11.59
C GLN A 45 4.26 -14.01 -12.28
N ASN A 46 3.70 -13.56 -13.41
CA ASN A 46 4.16 -12.33 -14.07
C ASN A 46 3.91 -11.08 -13.21
N HIS A 47 2.76 -10.99 -12.54
CA HIS A 47 2.46 -9.92 -11.60
C HIS A 47 3.39 -9.97 -10.37
N LEU A 48 3.69 -11.17 -9.86
CA LEU A 48 4.62 -11.35 -8.75
C LEU A 48 6.04 -10.89 -9.10
N ALA A 49 6.56 -11.27 -10.26
CA ALA A 49 7.88 -10.80 -10.72
C ALA A 49 7.90 -9.26 -10.86
N LYS A 50 6.82 -8.69 -11.40
CA LYS A 50 6.70 -7.25 -11.59
C LYS A 50 6.60 -6.47 -10.27
N ILE A 51 5.91 -7.00 -9.26
CA ILE A 51 5.85 -6.32 -7.96
C ILE A 51 7.21 -6.37 -7.24
N ASP A 52 7.98 -7.45 -7.40
CA ASP A 52 9.34 -7.57 -6.87
C ASP A 52 10.27 -6.52 -7.49
N ASP A 53 10.19 -6.33 -8.82
CA ASP A 53 10.95 -5.28 -9.51
C ASP A 53 10.58 -3.86 -9.03
N LEU A 54 9.29 -3.62 -8.78
CA LEU A 54 8.77 -2.33 -8.33
C LEU A 54 9.14 -2.03 -6.88
N GLU A 55 9.02 -3.00 -5.98
CA GLU A 55 9.48 -2.86 -4.59
C GLU A 55 10.98 -2.58 -4.56
N GLY A 56 11.80 -3.34 -5.29
CA GLY A 56 13.23 -3.10 -5.34
C GLY A 56 13.58 -1.72 -5.94
N LYS A 57 12.73 -1.18 -6.82
CA LYS A 57 12.86 0.19 -7.34
C LYS A 57 12.48 1.24 -6.28
N ALA A 58 11.37 1.06 -5.57
CA ALA A 58 10.92 1.96 -4.49
C ALA A 58 11.98 2.08 -3.40
N ASP A 59 12.50 0.94 -2.97
CA ASP A 59 13.54 0.77 -1.96
C ASP A 59 14.86 1.46 -2.36
N ARG A 60 15.25 1.38 -3.64
CA ARG A 60 16.38 2.16 -4.20
C ARG A 60 16.11 3.66 -4.24
N LEU A 61 14.90 4.09 -4.63
CA LEU A 61 14.52 5.49 -4.69
C LEU A 61 14.53 6.11 -3.29
N GLN A 62 13.94 5.44 -2.31
CA GLN A 62 13.95 5.83 -0.90
C GLN A 62 15.37 6.09 -0.40
N ARG A 63 16.29 5.10 -0.53
CA ARG A 63 17.70 5.26 -0.11
C ARG A 63 18.39 6.42 -0.82
N SER A 64 18.09 6.61 -2.10
CA SER A 64 18.66 7.70 -2.89
C SER A 64 18.15 9.08 -2.41
N ILE A 65 16.85 9.21 -2.12
CA ILE A 65 16.23 10.43 -1.58
C ILE A 65 16.84 10.76 -0.22
N GLU A 66 16.95 9.78 0.67
CA GLU A 66 17.58 9.95 2.00
C GLU A 66 19.02 10.46 1.89
N ASN A 67 19.81 9.84 1.02
CA ASN A 67 21.21 10.21 0.80
C ASN A 67 21.33 11.64 0.25
N ASP A 68 20.51 12.01 -0.73
CA ASP A 68 20.50 13.37 -1.28
C ASP A 68 20.17 14.40 -0.20
N MET A 69 19.18 14.11 0.66
CA MET A 69 18.80 14.99 1.76
C MET A 69 19.95 15.22 2.72
N ILE A 70 20.77 14.19 2.98
CA ILE A 70 21.96 14.26 3.83
C ILE A 70 23.07 15.06 3.15
N VAL A 71 23.51 14.63 1.97
CA VAL A 71 24.68 15.17 1.26
C VAL A 71 24.48 16.64 0.90
N HIS A 72 23.29 17.00 0.44
CA HIS A 72 22.99 18.35 -0.03
C HIS A 72 22.35 19.24 1.03
N SER A 73 22.26 18.77 2.28
CA SER A 73 21.67 19.52 3.40
C SER A 73 20.26 20.03 3.10
N ILE A 74 19.45 19.25 2.39
CA ILE A 74 18.07 19.61 2.03
C ILE A 74 17.16 19.39 3.25
N LEU A 75 16.29 20.37 3.52
CA LEU A 75 15.29 20.37 4.60
C LEU A 75 15.83 19.87 5.96
N PRO A 76 16.96 20.42 6.46
CA PRO A 76 17.68 19.84 7.59
C PRO A 76 16.84 19.76 8.88
N GLN A 77 15.89 20.68 9.07
CA GLN A 77 14.99 20.70 10.23
C GLN A 77 13.84 19.68 10.14
N GLN A 78 13.42 19.31 8.93
CA GLN A 78 12.28 18.42 8.68
C GLN A 78 12.71 17.03 8.20
N ARG A 79 14.01 16.82 7.94
CA ARG A 79 14.55 15.60 7.34
C ARG A 79 14.11 14.34 8.06
N SER A 80 14.22 14.29 9.39
CA SER A 80 13.86 13.10 10.15
C SER A 80 12.39 12.70 9.97
N GLU A 81 11.48 13.67 9.84
CA GLU A 81 10.06 13.39 9.66
C GLU A 81 9.75 12.97 8.22
N ILE A 82 10.40 13.58 7.23
CA ILE A 82 10.27 13.17 5.83
C ILE A 82 10.78 11.75 5.62
N VAL A 83 11.93 11.40 6.20
CA VAL A 83 12.47 10.04 6.13
C VAL A 83 11.51 9.03 6.75
N LYS A 84 10.94 9.32 7.92
CA LYS A 84 9.90 8.46 8.52
C LYS A 84 8.69 8.30 7.62
N LEU A 85 8.24 9.36 6.94
CA LEU A 85 7.14 9.28 5.99
C LEU A 85 7.48 8.37 4.81
N LEU A 86 8.68 8.50 4.23
CA LEU A 86 9.12 7.66 3.12
C LEU A 86 9.16 6.18 3.54
N TRP A 87 9.68 5.88 4.73
CA TRP A 87 9.68 4.51 5.28
C TRP A 87 8.27 3.97 5.40
N GLN A 88 7.36 4.76 5.98
CA GLN A 88 5.97 4.33 6.17
C GLN A 88 5.21 4.12 4.85
N LEU A 89 5.58 4.86 3.80
CA LEU A 89 5.01 4.68 2.46
C LEU A 89 5.59 3.46 1.74
N ASP A 90 6.87 3.15 1.94
CA ASP A 90 7.52 1.96 1.36
C ASP A 90 6.93 0.65 1.91
N GLU A 91 6.55 0.62 3.20
CA GLU A 91 5.86 -0.52 3.82
C GLU A 91 4.59 -0.94 3.06
N ILE A 92 3.94 -0.04 2.31
CA ILE A 92 2.76 -0.34 1.51
C ILE A 92 3.10 -1.31 0.37
N ILE A 93 4.14 -1.02 -0.42
CA ILE A 93 4.53 -1.87 -1.54
C ILE A 93 5.20 -3.15 -1.05
N ASP A 94 5.96 -3.08 0.04
CA ASP A 94 6.52 -4.27 0.69
C ASP A 94 5.41 -5.19 1.22
N THR A 95 4.37 -4.65 1.86
CA THR A 95 3.19 -5.43 2.28
C THR A 95 2.52 -6.08 1.07
N ALA A 96 2.30 -5.33 -0.01
CA ALA A 96 1.67 -5.86 -1.23
C ALA A 96 2.48 -7.02 -1.85
N LYS A 97 3.82 -6.89 -1.90
CA LYS A 97 4.74 -7.94 -2.34
C LYS A 97 4.69 -9.15 -1.41
N LYS A 98 4.77 -8.95 -0.10
CA LYS A 98 4.66 -10.03 0.90
C LYS A 98 3.36 -10.80 0.72
N SER A 99 2.23 -10.11 0.55
CA SER A 99 0.94 -10.76 0.34
C SER A 99 0.92 -11.64 -0.91
N LEU A 100 1.45 -11.19 -2.05
CA LEU A 100 1.54 -12.07 -3.24
C LEU A 100 2.53 -13.23 -3.04
N ASN A 101 3.62 -13.04 -2.31
CA ASN A 101 4.56 -14.12 -1.99
C ASN A 101 3.89 -15.22 -1.14
N GLU A 102 3.08 -14.87 -0.16
CA GLU A 102 2.36 -15.87 0.66
C GLU A 102 1.40 -16.69 -0.19
N PHE A 103 0.68 -16.06 -1.12
CA PHE A 103 -0.15 -16.77 -2.10
C PHE A 103 0.67 -17.73 -2.98
N TYR A 104 1.86 -17.31 -3.40
CA TYR A 104 2.73 -18.14 -4.24
C TYR A 104 3.35 -19.32 -3.48
N VAL A 105 3.74 -19.11 -2.21
CA VAL A 105 4.35 -20.14 -1.37
C VAL A 105 3.33 -21.17 -0.92
N GLU A 106 2.19 -20.70 -0.40
CA GLU A 106 1.19 -21.57 0.23
C GLU A 106 0.19 -22.16 -0.77
N MET A 107 0.07 -21.56 -1.96
CA MET A 107 -0.88 -21.94 -3.00
C MET A 107 -2.27 -22.24 -2.43
N PRO A 108 -2.89 -21.28 -1.71
CA PRO A 108 -4.15 -21.50 -1.02
C PRO A 108 -5.25 -21.99 -1.97
N HIS A 109 -5.98 -23.02 -1.52
CA HIS A 109 -7.22 -23.41 -2.17
C HIS A 109 -8.31 -22.38 -1.84
N ILE A 110 -8.80 -21.69 -2.87
CA ILE A 110 -9.87 -20.70 -2.75
C ILE A 110 -11.15 -21.28 -3.37
N PRO A 111 -12.19 -21.54 -2.56
CA PRO A 111 -13.49 -21.94 -3.06
C PRO A 111 -14.05 -20.90 -4.05
N SER A 112 -14.67 -21.37 -5.14
CA SER A 112 -15.24 -20.51 -6.19
C SER A 112 -16.28 -19.51 -5.67
N SER A 113 -16.96 -19.84 -4.57
CA SER A 113 -17.92 -18.98 -3.88
C SER A 113 -17.28 -17.76 -3.19
N LEU A 114 -15.94 -17.73 -3.05
CA LEU A 114 -15.17 -16.64 -2.46
C LEU A 114 -14.35 -15.84 -3.49
N THR A 115 -14.31 -16.26 -4.76
CA THR A 115 -13.53 -15.58 -5.81
C THR A 115 -13.85 -14.08 -5.88
N HIS A 116 -15.15 -13.73 -5.90
CA HIS A 116 -15.56 -12.33 -5.93
C HIS A 116 -15.22 -11.58 -4.63
N ASP A 117 -15.32 -12.24 -3.48
CA ASP A 117 -15.01 -11.64 -2.18
C ASP A 117 -13.52 -11.28 -2.10
N PHE A 118 -12.63 -12.15 -2.57
CA PHE A 118 -11.19 -11.88 -2.63
C PHE A 118 -10.83 -10.72 -3.58
N ILE A 119 -11.45 -10.67 -4.77
CA ILE A 119 -11.23 -9.56 -5.72
C ILE A 119 -11.69 -8.25 -5.09
N SER A 120 -12.91 -8.25 -4.54
CA SER A 120 -13.49 -7.07 -3.89
C SER A 120 -12.63 -6.59 -2.71
N LEU A 121 -12.12 -7.53 -1.90
CA LEU A 121 -11.24 -7.21 -0.78
C LEU A 121 -9.91 -6.60 -1.23
N ALA A 122 -9.27 -7.16 -2.26
CA ALA A 122 -8.03 -6.62 -2.82
C ALA A 122 -8.24 -5.22 -3.42
N GLU A 123 -9.37 -5.00 -4.11
CA GLU A 123 -9.73 -3.70 -4.65
C GLU A 123 -9.91 -2.64 -3.56
N VAL A 124 -10.75 -2.92 -2.56
CA VAL A 124 -11.05 -1.95 -1.49
C VAL A 124 -9.80 -1.66 -0.63
N SER A 125 -9.00 -2.67 -0.34
CA SER A 125 -7.76 -2.52 0.42
C SER A 125 -6.73 -1.68 -0.36
N GLY A 126 -6.54 -1.99 -1.64
CA GLY A 126 -5.64 -1.20 -2.50
C GLY A 126 -6.15 0.23 -2.73
N ASN A 127 -7.46 0.48 -2.75
CA ASN A 127 -8.01 1.84 -2.88
C ASN A 127 -7.59 2.75 -1.71
N ALA A 128 -7.45 2.22 -0.50
CA ALA A 128 -6.94 3.00 0.63
C ALA A 128 -5.51 3.51 0.36
N ALA A 129 -4.64 2.65 -0.19
CA ALA A 129 -3.28 3.00 -0.57
C ALA A 129 -3.23 3.96 -1.77
N GLU A 130 -4.08 3.78 -2.77
CA GLU A 130 -4.18 4.70 -3.92
C GLU A 130 -4.67 6.09 -3.51
N GLU A 131 -5.65 6.21 -2.62
CA GLU A 131 -6.15 7.52 -2.17
C GLU A 131 -5.16 8.26 -1.24
N LEU A 132 -4.20 7.53 -0.66
CA LEU A 132 -3.11 8.13 0.11
C LEU A 132 -2.11 8.86 -0.81
N MET A 133 -1.89 8.36 -2.02
CA MET A 133 -0.89 8.89 -2.97
C MET A 133 -1.10 10.38 -3.29
N PRO A 134 -2.32 10.87 -3.58
CA PRO A 134 -2.61 12.30 -3.71
C PRO A 134 -2.39 13.10 -2.42
N ALA A 135 -2.67 12.52 -1.25
CA ALA A 135 -2.46 13.20 0.03
C ALA A 135 -0.97 13.40 0.32
N ALA A 136 -0.16 12.36 0.11
CA ALA A 136 1.29 12.41 0.24
C ALA A 136 1.90 13.47 -0.69
N ARG A 137 1.47 13.54 -1.96
CA ARG A 137 1.90 14.60 -2.90
C ARG A 137 1.46 15.99 -2.44
N ALA A 138 0.24 16.12 -1.90
CA ALA A 138 -0.25 17.40 -1.37
C ALA A 138 0.59 17.90 -0.19
N PHE A 139 1.13 17.02 0.66
CA PHE A 139 2.00 17.44 1.76
C PHE A 139 3.24 18.23 1.28
N PHE A 140 3.81 17.90 0.13
CA PHE A 140 4.97 18.61 -0.42
C PHE A 140 4.62 19.89 -1.20
N ARG A 141 3.35 20.10 -1.56
CA ARG A 141 2.92 21.17 -2.48
C ARG A 141 1.87 22.10 -1.88
N GLU A 142 0.80 21.52 -1.32
CA GLU A 142 -0.37 22.19 -0.77
C GLU A 142 -0.80 21.54 0.57
N PRO A 143 -0.04 21.76 1.68
CA PRO A 143 -0.25 21.04 2.94
C PRO A 143 -1.66 21.19 3.54
N HIS A 144 -2.35 22.29 3.24
CA HIS A 144 -3.72 22.55 3.67
C HIS A 144 -4.76 21.57 3.08
N MET A 145 -4.46 20.95 1.94
CA MET A 145 -5.32 19.97 1.28
C MET A 145 -5.16 18.55 1.83
N VAL A 146 -4.12 18.27 2.63
CA VAL A 146 -3.82 16.92 3.14
C VAL A 146 -5.02 16.35 3.91
N ARG A 147 -5.56 17.12 4.86
CA ARG A 147 -6.65 16.66 5.72
C ARG A 147 -7.91 16.28 4.93
N GLU A 148 -8.24 17.04 3.89
CA GLU A 148 -9.38 16.73 3.02
C GLU A 148 -9.18 15.41 2.28
N LYS A 149 -7.98 15.19 1.73
CA LYS A 149 -7.65 13.98 0.96
C LYS A 149 -7.64 12.73 1.84
N LEU A 150 -7.14 12.83 3.07
CA LEU A 150 -7.08 11.70 4.00
C LEU A 150 -8.44 11.10 4.37
N ILE A 151 -9.54 11.85 4.24
CA ILE A 151 -10.90 11.34 4.50
C ILE A 151 -11.19 10.08 3.66
N ARG A 152 -10.68 10.03 2.42
CA ARG A 152 -10.89 8.88 1.53
C ARG A 152 -10.10 7.66 1.95
N VAL A 153 -8.87 7.84 2.45
CA VAL A 153 -8.05 6.74 2.97
C VAL A 153 -8.79 6.04 4.12
N TYR A 154 -9.27 6.81 5.10
CA TYR A 154 -10.04 6.28 6.24
C TYR A 154 -11.39 5.67 5.83
N PHE A 155 -11.99 6.13 4.74
CA PHE A 155 -13.21 5.51 4.23
C PHE A 155 -12.94 4.11 3.68
N PHE A 156 -11.90 3.95 2.86
CA PHE A 156 -11.56 2.68 2.26
C PHE A 156 -10.98 1.68 3.26
N GLU A 157 -10.22 2.13 4.26
CA GLU A 157 -9.79 1.26 5.37
C GLU A 157 -11.00 0.65 6.11
N ARG A 158 -11.98 1.46 6.52
CA ARG A 158 -13.22 0.94 7.15
C ARG A 158 -14.01 -0.02 6.27
N GLU A 159 -14.10 0.24 4.97
CA GLU A 159 -14.77 -0.68 4.06
C GLU A 159 -13.96 -1.98 3.86
N THR A 160 -12.62 -1.92 3.95
CA THR A 160 -11.75 -3.10 3.95
C THR A 160 -11.97 -3.95 5.19
N ASP A 161 -11.95 -3.34 6.37
CA ASP A 161 -12.26 -3.99 7.66
C ASP A 161 -13.60 -4.72 7.62
N LYS A 162 -14.62 -4.04 7.10
CA LYS A 162 -15.97 -4.58 6.95
C LYS A 162 -16.00 -5.74 5.96
N ALA A 163 -15.36 -5.62 4.81
CA ALA A 163 -15.29 -6.68 3.81
C ALA A 163 -14.57 -7.92 4.36
N ALA A 164 -13.41 -7.73 5.00
CA ALA A 164 -12.65 -8.80 5.63
C ALA A 164 -13.44 -9.47 6.76
N PHE A 165 -14.14 -8.70 7.61
CA PHE A 165 -14.99 -9.25 8.65
C PHE A 165 -16.12 -10.11 8.08
N GLN A 166 -16.84 -9.63 7.06
CA GLN A 166 -17.90 -10.42 6.43
C GLN A 166 -17.37 -11.70 5.79
N MET A 167 -16.22 -11.62 5.12
CA MET A 167 -15.56 -12.76 4.52
C MET A 167 -15.15 -13.81 5.57
N LYS A 168 -14.49 -13.39 6.65
CA LYS A 168 -14.12 -14.26 7.79
C LYS A 168 -15.38 -14.90 8.39
N LYS A 169 -16.44 -14.11 8.62
CA LYS A 169 -17.72 -14.61 9.15
C LYS A 169 -18.34 -15.68 8.25
N LYS A 170 -18.42 -15.43 6.93
CA LYS A 170 -18.94 -16.37 5.93
C LYS A 170 -18.16 -17.70 5.96
N VAL A 171 -16.83 -17.61 5.92
CA VAL A 171 -15.93 -18.78 5.98
C VAL A 171 -16.16 -19.61 7.24
N PHE A 172 -16.24 -18.98 8.41
CA PHE A 172 -16.36 -19.72 9.66
C PHE A 172 -17.77 -20.24 9.92
N HIS A 173 -18.81 -19.45 9.63
CA HIS A 173 -20.19 -19.74 10.04
C HIS A 173 -21.03 -20.43 8.96
N GLU A 174 -20.74 -20.23 7.68
CA GLU A 174 -21.62 -20.65 6.58
C GLU A 174 -21.02 -21.79 5.75
N MET A 175 -19.69 -21.84 5.61
CA MET A 175 -18.98 -22.86 4.82
C MET A 175 -18.66 -24.10 5.67
N ASN A 176 -19.66 -24.94 5.90
CA ASN A 176 -19.53 -26.14 6.74
C ASN A 176 -18.74 -27.28 6.08
N GLU A 177 -18.57 -27.22 4.77
CA GLU A 177 -17.78 -28.15 3.97
C GLU A 177 -16.27 -28.00 4.17
N LEU A 178 -15.82 -26.81 4.61
CA LEU A 178 -14.40 -26.54 4.86
C LEU A 178 -13.96 -27.06 6.23
N SER A 179 -12.80 -27.70 6.27
CA SER A 179 -12.11 -28.02 7.52
C SER A 179 -11.67 -26.76 8.26
N LEU A 180 -11.43 -26.88 9.58
CA LEU A 180 -10.89 -25.76 10.36
C LEU A 180 -9.52 -25.28 9.85
N ALA A 181 -8.72 -26.18 9.27
CA ALA A 181 -7.43 -25.83 8.68
C ALA A 181 -7.61 -24.95 7.43
N GLU A 182 -8.53 -25.31 6.53
CA GLU A 182 -8.85 -24.48 5.35
C GLU A 182 -9.43 -23.13 5.76
N LYS A 183 -10.33 -23.11 6.75
CA LYS A 183 -10.89 -21.85 7.30
C LYS A 183 -9.79 -20.96 7.89
N ALA A 184 -8.85 -21.54 8.63
CA ALA A 184 -7.73 -20.82 9.22
C ALA A 184 -6.78 -20.26 8.15
N HIS A 185 -6.50 -21.04 7.10
CA HIS A 185 -5.66 -20.63 5.98
C HIS A 185 -6.33 -19.49 5.19
N ILE A 186 -7.63 -19.60 4.88
CA ILE A 186 -8.38 -18.51 4.23
C ILE A 186 -8.35 -17.24 5.08
N ARG A 187 -8.56 -17.34 6.41
CA ARG A 187 -8.44 -16.19 7.31
C ARG A 187 -7.05 -15.55 7.27
N TYR A 188 -6.01 -16.37 7.20
CA TYR A 188 -4.62 -15.91 7.15
C TYR A 188 -4.34 -15.11 5.88
N ILE A 189 -4.68 -15.64 4.70
CA ILE A 189 -4.48 -14.93 3.43
C ILE A 189 -5.40 -13.71 3.29
N THR A 190 -6.62 -13.74 3.85
CA THR A 190 -7.50 -12.56 3.94
C THR A 190 -6.82 -11.45 4.74
N HIS A 191 -6.16 -11.77 5.86
CA HIS A 191 -5.46 -10.78 6.68
C HIS A 191 -4.28 -10.14 5.94
N HIS A 192 -3.56 -10.90 5.12
CA HIS A 192 -2.51 -10.32 4.28
C HIS A 192 -3.03 -9.31 3.26
N ILE A 193 -4.25 -9.46 2.76
CA ILE A 193 -4.86 -8.46 1.87
C ILE A 193 -5.32 -7.23 2.67
N GLU A 194 -5.88 -7.43 3.86
CA GLU A 194 -6.31 -6.35 4.78
C GLU A 194 -5.13 -5.44 5.17
N ASN A 195 -3.95 -6.01 5.43
CA ASN A 195 -2.78 -5.26 5.88
C ASN A 195 -2.32 -4.16 4.90
N ILE A 196 -2.71 -4.19 3.61
CA ILE A 196 -2.42 -3.09 2.67
C ILE A 196 -3.15 -1.81 3.11
N SER A 197 -4.43 -1.90 3.52
CA SER A 197 -5.17 -0.73 4.02
C SER A 197 -4.64 -0.26 5.36
N ASP A 198 -4.20 -1.16 6.23
CA ASP A 198 -3.61 -0.82 7.53
C ASP A 198 -2.30 -0.04 7.35
N SER A 199 -1.43 -0.48 6.44
CA SER A 199 -0.21 0.23 6.08
C SER A 199 -0.51 1.62 5.51
N ALA A 200 -1.56 1.74 4.69
CA ALA A 200 -2.02 3.03 4.17
C ALA A 200 -2.57 3.94 5.28
N GLN A 201 -3.32 3.41 6.23
CA GLN A 201 -3.82 4.16 7.39
C GLN A 201 -2.67 4.65 8.27
N ALA A 202 -1.70 3.80 8.57
CA ALA A 202 -0.54 4.18 9.38
C ALA A 202 0.24 5.34 8.72
N ALA A 203 0.40 5.31 7.40
CA ALA A 203 0.96 6.41 6.63
C ALA A 203 0.08 7.68 6.66
N ALA A 204 -1.25 7.54 6.55
CA ALA A 204 -2.20 8.63 6.66
C ALA A 204 -2.13 9.32 8.03
N ASP A 205 -2.06 8.55 9.11
CA ASP A 205 -1.98 9.06 10.49
C ASP A 205 -0.68 9.82 10.73
N LEU A 206 0.45 9.31 10.21
CA LEU A 206 1.72 10.02 10.22
C LEU A 206 1.63 11.33 9.43
N LEU A 207 1.05 11.28 8.22
CA LEU A 207 0.90 12.45 7.35
C LEU A 207 0.01 13.52 7.99
N ALA A 208 -1.10 13.12 8.63
CA ALA A 208 -1.99 14.01 9.37
C ALA A 208 -1.24 14.71 10.52
N SER A 209 -0.45 13.96 11.29
CA SER A 209 0.38 14.50 12.38
C SER A 209 1.40 15.52 11.87
N MET A 210 2.06 15.21 10.76
CA MET A 210 3.03 16.10 10.11
C MET A 210 2.36 17.37 9.57
N ALA A 211 1.19 17.27 8.94
CA ALA A 211 0.46 18.41 8.40
C ALA A 211 0.00 19.39 9.50
N ILE A 212 -0.46 18.88 10.66
CA ILE A 212 -0.82 19.72 11.82
C ILE A 212 0.38 20.53 12.28
N ARG A 213 1.56 19.89 12.40
CA ARG A 213 2.79 20.57 12.83
C ARG A 213 3.26 21.65 11.85
N GLN A 214 3.01 21.49 10.55
CA GLN A 214 3.41 22.46 9.53
C GLN A 214 2.50 23.70 9.49
N MET A 215 1.30 23.63 10.09
CA MET A 215 0.37 24.75 10.19
C MET A 215 0.54 25.59 11.47
N LEU A 216 1.33 25.11 12.43
CA LEU A 216 1.67 25.80 13.69
C LEU A 216 2.96 26.62 13.53
#